data_AF-A0A286DQT4-F1
#
_entry.id   AF-A0A286DQT4-F1
#
_cell.length_a   1.000
_cell.length_b   1.000
_cell.length_c   1.000
_cell.angle_alpha   90.00
_cell.angle_beta   90.00
_cell.angle_gamma   90.00
#
_symmetry.space_group_name_H-M   'P 1'
#
loop_
_entity.id
_entity.type
_entity.pdbx_description
1 polymer ?
#
loop_
_entity_poly.entity_id
_entity_poly.type
_entity_poly.pdbx_seq_one_letter_code
_entity_poly.pdbx_strand_id
1 'polypeptide(L)' 'MTQEPTDPESLSELLQESQDEPYAEELSEETPREDAAEQRLDLLRLRDTPLTERDAESDPADAAEQSRVVDPGDDEYR' A
#
# COMPACT_ATOMS: atom_id res chain seq x y z
N MET A 1 27.03 10.84 -5.75
CA MET A 1 26.80 10.00 -4.55
C MET A 1 25.44 9.34 -4.76
N THR A 2 25.39 8.02 -4.90
CA THR A 2 24.15 7.24 -4.93
C THR A 2 23.89 6.81 -3.49
N GLN A 3 22.88 7.38 -2.83
CA GLN A 3 22.49 6.92 -1.50
C GLN A 3 21.83 5.55 -1.63
N GLU A 4 22.28 4.59 -0.82
CA GLU A 4 21.62 3.29 -0.74
C GLU A 4 20.43 3.40 0.22
N PRO A 5 19.20 3.06 -0.23
CA PRO A 5 17.98 3.28 0.55
C PRO A 5 17.89 2.43 1.83
N THR A 6 18.77 1.45 2.01
CA THR A 6 18.80 0.53 3.16
C THR A 6 19.93 0.85 4.13
N ASP A 7 20.79 1.83 3.84
CA ASP A 7 21.89 2.22 4.73
C ASP A 7 21.34 2.93 5.98
N PRO A 8 21.60 2.43 7.21
CA PRO A 8 21.08 3.02 8.43
C PRO A 8 21.56 4.46 8.68
N GLU A 9 22.74 4.82 8.19
CA GLU A 9 23.24 6.20 8.27
C GLU A 9 22.43 7.14 7.36
N SER A 10 22.08 6.69 6.15
CA SER A 10 21.18 7.43 5.24
C SER A 10 19.78 7.62 5.83
N LEU A 11 19.27 6.62 6.57
CA LEU A 11 17.98 6.72 7.28
C LEU A 11 18.05 7.77 8.41
N SER A 12 19.16 7.80 9.14
CA SER A 12 19.36 8.71 10.28
C SER A 12 19.43 10.17 9.83
N GLU A 13 20.12 10.44 8.70
CA GLU A 13 20.21 11.78 8.09
C GLU A 13 18.82 12.27 7.62
N LEU A 14 18.03 11.41 6.97
CA LEU A 14 16.65 11.74 6.53
C LEU A 14 15.70 12.02 7.71
N LEU A 15 15.79 11.24 8.79
CA LEU A 15 14.98 11.43 9.99
C LEU A 15 15.33 12.76 10.69
N GLN A 16 16.59 13.17 10.64
CA GLN A 16 17.04 14.42 11.24
C GLN A 16 16.58 15.63 10.42
N GLU A 17 16.63 15.56 9.09
CA GLU A 17 16.11 16.58 8.18
C GLU A 17 14.58 16.75 8.30
N SER A 18 13.84 15.66 8.53
CA SER A 18 12.38 15.69 8.69
C SER A 18 11.89 16.37 9.98
N GLN A 19 12.74 16.54 11.00
CA GLN A 19 12.37 17.18 12.27
C GLN A 19 12.44 18.71 12.24
N ASP A 20 13.11 19.30 11.25
CA ASP A 20 13.27 20.75 11.11
C ASP A 20 12.19 21.41 10.24
N GLU A 21 11.31 20.62 9.62
CA GLU A 21 10.24 21.12 8.76
C GLU A 21 8.91 21.33 9.54
N PRO A 22 8.28 22.52 9.44
CA PRO A 22 7.01 22.82 10.11
C PRO A 22 5.80 22.22 9.35
N TYR A 23 5.89 20.98 8.85
CA TYR A 23 4.75 20.32 8.20
C TYR A 23 3.59 20.03 9.17
N ALA A 24 3.78 20.21 10.48
CA ALA A 24 2.78 19.95 11.49
C ALA A 24 1.71 21.06 11.64
N GLU A 25 1.90 22.26 11.07
CA GLU A 25 1.07 23.42 11.45
C GLU A 25 -0.17 23.63 10.56
N GLU A 26 -0.30 22.92 9.43
CA GLU A 26 -1.47 23.03 8.51
C GLU A 26 -2.12 21.70 8.12
N LEU A 27 -1.57 20.55 8.52
CA LEU A 27 -2.28 19.28 8.43
C LEU A 27 -3.17 19.19 9.66
N SER A 28 -4.49 19.29 9.49
CA SER A 28 -5.40 18.82 10.54
C SER A 28 -4.97 17.40 10.92
N GLU A 29 -4.83 17.12 12.22
CA GLU A 29 -4.68 15.74 12.72
C GLU A 29 -5.98 14.99 12.40
N GLU A 30 -6.14 14.59 11.15
CA GLU A 30 -7.20 13.71 10.75
C GLU A 30 -6.97 12.38 11.45
N THR A 31 -8.00 11.94 12.16
CA THR A 31 -7.95 10.64 12.80
C THR A 31 -7.88 9.56 11.71
N PRO A 32 -7.32 8.36 11.99
CA PRO A 32 -7.32 7.26 11.03
C PRO A 32 -8.71 6.89 10.46
N ARG A 33 -9.78 7.31 11.13
CA ARG A 33 -11.16 7.13 10.67
C ARG A 33 -11.56 8.14 9.59
N GLU A 34 -11.10 9.38 9.69
CA GLU A 34 -11.40 10.46 8.74
C GLU A 34 -10.66 10.22 7.43
N ASP A 35 -9.36 9.91 7.49
CA ASP A 35 -8.55 9.50 6.33
C ASP A 35 -9.18 8.30 5.58
N ALA A 36 -9.61 7.26 6.31
CA ALA A 36 -10.27 6.11 5.71
C ALA A 36 -11.63 6.42 5.07
N ALA A 37 -12.33 7.47 5.51
CA ALA A 37 -13.60 7.88 4.93
C ALA A 37 -13.40 8.60 3.59
N GLU A 38 -12.40 9.49 3.51
CA GLU A 38 -12.03 10.19 2.28
C GLU A 38 -11.46 9.23 1.25
N GLN A 39 -10.54 8.34 1.64
CA GLN A 39 -10.00 7.33 0.73
C GLN A 39 -11.06 6.36 0.19
N ARG A 40 -12.03 5.98 1.02
CA ARG A 40 -13.18 5.19 0.54
C ARG A 40 -14.01 5.94 -0.47
N LEU A 41 -14.16 7.25 -0.30
CA LEU A 41 -14.88 8.11 -1.24
C LEU A 41 -14.13 8.21 -2.57
N ASP A 42 -12.80 8.39 -2.53
CA ASP A 42 -11.94 8.50 -3.72
C ASP A 42 -11.84 7.21 -4.53
N LEU A 43 -11.80 6.05 -3.85
CA LEU A 43 -11.79 4.74 -4.52
C LEU A 43 -13.16 4.35 -5.08
N LEU A 44 -14.24 4.87 -4.50
CA LEU A 44 -15.59 4.69 -5.02
C LEU A 44 -15.88 5.78 -6.04
N ARG A 45 -15.44 5.59 -7.30
CA ARG A 45 -16.15 6.22 -8.42
C ARG A 45 -17.62 5.82 -8.30
N LEU A 46 -18.44 6.74 -7.81
CA LEU A 46 -19.88 6.55 -7.64
C LEU A 46 -20.44 6.26 -9.03
N ARG A 47 -20.77 5.00 -9.27
CA ARG A 47 -21.34 4.54 -10.53
C ARG A 47 -22.63 3.83 -10.21
N ASP A 48 -23.68 4.27 -10.87
CA ASP A 48 -25.01 3.68 -10.75
C ASP A 48 -25.08 2.30 -11.43
N THR A 49 -24.06 1.97 -12.23
CA THR A 49 -23.96 0.68 -12.95
C THR A 49 -22.80 -0.16 -12.41
N PRO A 50 -23.03 -1.43 -12.03
CA PRO A 50 -21.96 -2.34 -11.63
C PRO A 50 -20.93 -2.50 -12.77
N LEU A 51 -19.65 -2.73 -12.43
CA LEU A 51 -18.61 -3.04 -13.43
C LEU A 51 -18.90 -4.48 -13.85
N THR A 52 -19.64 -4.64 -14.94
CA THR A 52 -19.93 -5.95 -15.54
C THR A 52 -18.85 -6.37 -16.54
N GLU A 53 -17.96 -5.45 -16.92
CA GLU A 53 -16.98 -5.60 -18.00
C GLU A 53 -15.54 -5.61 -17.47
N ARG A 54 -15.29 -6.18 -16.29
CA ARG A 54 -13.92 -6.60 -15.99
C ARG A 54 -13.72 -7.96 -16.64
N ASP A 55 -13.05 -7.96 -17.78
CA ASP A 55 -12.34 -9.17 -18.20
C ASP A 55 -11.41 -9.53 -17.04
N ALA A 56 -11.74 -10.60 -16.32
CA ALA A 56 -10.93 -11.14 -15.25
C ALA A 56 -9.72 -11.87 -15.86
N GLU A 57 -9.02 -11.20 -16.76
CA GLU A 57 -7.76 -11.69 -17.30
C GLU A 57 -6.72 -11.46 -16.21
N SER A 58 -6.57 -12.49 -15.36
CA SER A 58 -5.46 -12.56 -14.42
C SER A 58 -4.17 -12.72 -15.23
N ASP A 59 -3.09 -12.11 -14.76
CA ASP A 59 -1.76 -12.46 -15.26
C ASP A 59 -1.59 -13.99 -15.15
N PRO A 60 -1.03 -14.67 -16.17
CA PRO A 60 -0.91 -16.12 -16.17
C PRO A 60 -0.07 -16.66 -14.99
N ALA A 61 0.91 -15.89 -14.49
CA ALA A 61 1.68 -16.26 -13.31
C ALA A 61 0.83 -16.17 -12.04
N ASP A 62 0.05 -15.10 -11.90
CA ASP A 62 -0.88 -14.94 -10.78
C ASP A 62 -1.95 -16.04 -10.79
N ALA A 63 -2.51 -16.37 -11.96
CA ALA A 63 -3.50 -17.44 -12.10
C ALA A 63 -2.93 -18.81 -11.70
N ALA A 64 -1.67 -19.09 -12.09
CA ALA A 64 -0.99 -20.32 -11.74
C ALA A 64 -0.79 -20.45 -10.23
N GLU A 65 -0.32 -19.39 -9.56
CA GLU A 65 -0.13 -19.41 -8.10
C GLU A 65 -1.46 -19.54 -7.35
N GLN A 66 -2.51 -18.81 -7.76
CA GLN A 66 -3.83 -18.92 -7.12
C GLN A 66 -4.49 -20.28 -7.31
N SER A 67 -4.16 -20.98 -8.40
CA SER A 67 -4.63 -22.35 -8.66
C SER A 67 -3.83 -23.42 -7.91
N ARG A 68 -2.68 -23.05 -7.32
CA ARG A 68 -1.81 -23.98 -6.62
C ARG A 68 -2.51 -24.44 -5.34
N VAL A 69 -2.65 -25.75 -5.20
CA VAL A 69 -3.11 -26.35 -3.95
C VAL A 69 -1.94 -26.35 -2.98
N VAL A 70 -2.05 -25.57 -1.90
CA VAL A 70 -1.10 -25.59 -0.80
C VAL A 70 -1.38 -26.82 0.05
N ASP A 71 -0.37 -27.66 0.27
CA ASP A 71 -0.46 -28.77 1.22
C ASP A 71 -0.50 -28.18 2.64
N PRO A 72 -1.57 -28.41 3.44
CA PRO A 72 -1.64 -27.93 4.82
C PRO A 72 -0.52 -28.47 5.73
N GLY A 73 0.22 -29.49 5.28
CA GLY A 73 1.39 -30.05 5.95
C GLY A 73 2.74 -29.56 5.43
N ASP A 74 2.77 -28.58 4.51
CA ASP A 74 4.01 -28.03 3.99
C ASP A 74 4.69 -27.15 5.06
N ASP A 75 5.72 -27.69 5.69
CA ASP A 75 6.48 -27.02 6.76
C ASP A 75 7.39 -25.89 6.24
N GLU A 76 7.45 -25.65 4.92
CA GLU A 76 8.28 -24.61 4.29
C GLU A 76 7.84 -23.17 4.64
N TYR A 77 6.64 -22.99 5.21
CA TYR A 77 6.09 -21.69 5.64
C TYR A 77 5.85 -21.58 7.15
N ARG A 78 6.44 -22.46 7.97
CA ARG A 78 6.31 -22.43 9.43
C ARG A 78 7.52 -21.77 10.11
#